data_AF-A0A3D5TIS3-F1
#
_entry.id   AF-A0A3D5TIS3-F1
#
_cell.length_a   1.000
_cell.length_b   1.000
_cell.length_c   1.000
_cell.angle_alpha   90.00
_cell.angle_beta   90.00
_cell.angle_gamma   90.00
#
_symmetry.space_group_name_H-M   'P 1'
#
loop_
_entity.id
_entity.type
_entity.pdbx_description
1 polymer ?
#
loop_
_entity_poly.entity_id
_entity_poly.type
_entity_poly.pdbx_seq_one_letter_code
_entity_poly.pdbx_strand_id
1 'polypeptide(L)' 'MDYWLGYAKDYAVGIGLRLDENATDSWDTPIRCSSKTEDVLAAYIRDDLTYYKNEEGCTAVWIWAEQVGDGQYELFIGRG' A
#
# COMPACT_ATOMS: atom_id res chain seq x y z
N MET A 1 10.87 -6.82 4.61
CA MET A 1 9.49 -6.34 4.38
C MET A 1 9.24 -5.04 5.15
N ASP A 2 9.71 -4.92 6.39
CA ASP A 2 9.54 -3.74 7.26
C ASP A 2 9.84 -2.40 6.58
N TYR A 3 10.93 -2.34 5.78
CA TYR A 3 11.27 -1.15 4.99
C TYR A 3 10.12 -0.71 4.06
N TRP A 4 9.56 -1.64 3.27
CA TRP A 4 8.50 -1.33 2.31
C TRP A 4 7.17 -0.99 2.98
N LEU A 5 6.87 -1.66 4.09
CA LEU A 5 5.69 -1.32 4.89
C LEU A 5 5.80 0.08 5.50
N GLY A 6 6.98 0.45 6.00
CA GLY A 6 7.27 1.81 6.48
C GLY A 6 7.19 2.84 5.36
N TYR A 7 7.86 2.57 4.23
CA TYR A 7 7.84 3.44 3.05
C TYR A 7 6.41 3.76 2.58
N ALA A 8 5.54 2.73 2.47
CA ALA A 8 4.16 2.92 2.04
C ALA A 8 3.35 3.77 3.04
N LYS A 9 3.53 3.54 4.34
CA LYS A 9 2.88 4.31 5.40
C LYS A 9 3.33 5.77 5.42
N ASP A 10 4.64 6.00 5.31
CA ASP A 10 5.21 7.35 5.27
C ASP A 10 4.75 8.12 4.04
N TYR A 11 4.69 7.46 2.86
CA TYR A 11 4.18 8.08 1.64
C TYR A 11 2.69 8.42 1.77
N ALA A 12 1.85 7.51 2.27
CA ALA A 12 0.42 7.73 2.46
C ALA A 12 0.16 8.97 3.34
N VAL A 13 0.85 9.06 4.48
CA VAL A 13 0.76 10.24 5.37
C VAL A 13 1.30 11.49 4.68
N GLY A 14 2.40 11.38 3.94
CA GLY A 14 3.01 12.48 3.20
C GLY A 14 2.10 13.12 2.15
N ILE A 15 1.19 12.34 1.55
CA ILE A 15 0.19 12.84 0.59
C ILE A 15 -1.16 13.18 1.24
N GLY A 16 -1.28 13.07 2.57
CA GLY A 16 -2.45 13.49 3.33
C GLY A 16 -3.55 12.44 3.45
N LEU A 17 -3.22 11.15 3.36
CA LEU A 17 -4.10 10.05 3.77
C LEU A 17 -3.85 9.71 5.25
N ARG A 18 -4.91 9.32 5.97
CA ARG A 18 -4.81 8.82 7.34
C ARG A 18 -4.56 7.31 7.35
N LEU A 19 -3.76 6.81 8.28
CA LEU A 19 -3.70 5.37 8.54
C LEU A 19 -4.89 4.95 9.42
N ASP A 20 -5.71 4.05 8.93
CA ASP A 20 -6.87 3.51 9.66
C ASP A 20 -7.02 2.02 9.34
N GLU A 21 -7.00 1.16 10.35
CA GLU A 21 -7.22 -0.30 10.18
C GLU A 21 -8.65 -0.65 9.75
N ASN A 22 -9.59 0.29 9.87
CA ASN A 22 -10.97 0.12 9.39
C ASN A 22 -11.14 0.49 7.91
N ALA A 23 -10.11 1.01 7.24
CA ALA A 23 -10.11 1.27 5.80
C ALA A 23 -9.93 -0.05 5.03
N THR A 24 -10.95 -0.90 5.06
CA THR A 24 -10.92 -2.28 4.54
C THR A 24 -11.53 -2.43 3.15
N ASP A 25 -12.07 -1.36 2.56
CA ASP A 25 -12.59 -1.43 1.20
C ASP A 25 -11.38 -1.55 0.26
N SER A 26 -11.15 -2.73 -0.31
CA SER A 26 -10.09 -2.95 -1.29
C SER A 26 -10.62 -3.76 -2.45
N TRP A 27 -10.39 -3.26 -3.66
CA TRP A 27 -10.68 -3.96 -4.93
C TRP A 27 -9.40 -4.27 -5.72
N ASP A 28 -8.23 -3.89 -5.20
CA ASP A 28 -6.97 -3.98 -5.92
C ASP A 28 -6.25 -5.31 -5.70
N THR A 29 -5.46 -5.68 -6.71
CA THR A 29 -4.59 -6.85 -6.62
C THR A 29 -3.40 -6.53 -5.70
N PRO A 30 -3.10 -7.37 -4.70
CA PRO A 30 -1.98 -7.13 -3.80
C PRO A 30 -0.66 -6.96 -4.56
N ILE A 31 0.18 -6.03 -4.11
CA ILE A 31 1.46 -5.77 -4.75
C ILE A 31 2.44 -6.87 -4.34
N ARG A 32 2.73 -7.81 -5.25
CA ARG A 32 3.74 -8.84 -5.01
C ARG A 32 5.14 -8.20 -4.95
N CYS A 33 5.68 -8.06 -3.75
CA CYS A 33 6.92 -7.33 -3.50
C CYS A 33 8.15 -8.07 -4.05
N SER A 34 8.13 -9.39 -3.95
CA SER A 34 9.29 -10.25 -4.23
C SER A 34 9.60 -10.46 -5.71
N SER A 35 8.69 -10.08 -6.62
CA SER A 35 8.88 -10.18 -8.07
C SER A 35 9.30 -8.86 -8.73
N LYS A 36 9.53 -7.80 -7.95
CA LYS A 36 9.79 -6.43 -8.44
C LYS A 36 11.17 -5.95 -8.00
N THR A 37 11.79 -5.10 -8.82
CA THR A 37 12.94 -4.29 -8.38
C THR A 37 12.47 -3.21 -7.41
N GLU A 38 13.38 -2.60 -6.65
CA GLU A 38 13.04 -1.57 -5.68
C GLU A 38 12.32 -0.37 -6.34
N ASP A 39 12.83 0.13 -7.47
CA ASP A 39 12.21 1.26 -8.18
C ASP A 39 10.79 0.94 -8.68
N VAL A 40 10.58 -0.29 -9.16
CA VAL A 40 9.25 -0.73 -9.64
C VAL A 40 8.31 -0.87 -8.46
N LEU A 41 8.75 -1.45 -7.34
CA LEU A 41 7.90 -1.57 -6.16
C LEU A 41 7.52 -0.20 -5.59
N ALA A 42 8.47 0.73 -5.50
CA ALA A 42 8.22 2.10 -5.09
C ALA A 42 7.25 2.84 -6.04
N ALA A 43 7.34 2.63 -7.35
CA ALA A 43 6.41 3.20 -8.31
C ALA A 43 4.98 2.69 -8.08
N TYR A 44 4.79 1.38 -7.96
CA TYR A 44 3.47 0.79 -7.72
C TYR A 44 2.83 1.29 -6.42
N ILE A 45 3.60 1.33 -5.32
CA ILE A 45 3.10 1.86 -4.04
C ILE A 45 2.65 3.31 -4.17
N ARG A 46 3.43 4.14 -4.86
CA ARG A 46 3.09 5.56 -5.06
C ARG A 46 1.88 5.74 -5.95
N ASP A 47 1.78 4.97 -7.04
CA ASP A 47 0.68 5.06 -7.98
C ASP A 47 -0.65 4.67 -7.30
N ASP A 48 -0.70 3.56 -6.57
CA ASP A 48 -1.90 3.11 -5.85
C ASP A 48 -2.34 4.13 -4.78
N LEU A 49 -1.40 4.63 -3.97
CA LEU A 49 -1.72 5.62 -2.93
C LEU A 49 -2.13 6.97 -3.50
N THR A 50 -1.51 7.39 -4.60
CA THR A 50 -1.89 8.64 -5.29
C THR A 50 -3.25 8.50 -5.96
N TYR A 51 -3.56 7.32 -6.49
CA TYR A 51 -4.87 7.00 -7.02
C TYR A 51 -5.94 7.13 -5.93
N TYR A 52 -5.78 6.42 -4.81
CA TYR A 52 -6.71 6.52 -3.66
C TYR A 52 -6.85 7.94 -3.15
N LYS A 53 -5.75 8.70 -3.03
CA LYS A 53 -5.80 10.10 -2.62
C LYS A 53 -6.68 10.99 -3.50
N ASN A 54 -6.80 10.65 -4.78
CA ASN A 54 -7.60 11.40 -5.76
C ASN A 54 -9.02 10.84 -5.93
N GLU A 55 -9.36 9.71 -5.33
CA GLU A 55 -10.72 9.18 -5.34
C GLU A 55 -11.62 9.95 -4.38
N GLU A 56 -12.81 10.32 -4.85
CA GLU A 56 -13.80 11.03 -4.02
C GLU A 56 -14.22 10.16 -2.84
N GLY A 57 -14.10 10.71 -1.62
CA GLY A 57 -14.45 10.01 -0.39
C GLY A 57 -13.33 9.19 0.24
N CYS A 58 -12.21 8.96 -0.45
CA CYS A 58 -11.07 8.30 0.19
C CYS A 58 -10.25 9.29 1.02
N THR A 59 -10.18 9.03 2.33
CA THR A 59 -9.46 9.86 3.30
C THR A 59 -8.52 9.04 4.18
N ALA A 60 -8.68 7.72 4.20
CA ALA A 60 -7.87 6.82 4.98
C ALA A 60 -7.46 5.57 4.20
N VAL A 61 -6.36 4.95 4.63
CA VAL A 61 -5.88 3.68 4.11
C VAL A 61 -5.41 2.76 5.23
N TRP A 62 -5.59 1.46 5.01
CA TRP A 62 -4.96 0.40 5.80
C TRP A 62 -3.86 -0.26 4.98
N ILE A 63 -2.63 -0.29 5.50
CA ILE A 63 -1.49 -0.87 4.80
C ILE A 63 -0.91 -1.99 5.65
N TRP A 64 -0.92 -3.20 5.10
CA TRP A 64 -0.35 -4.38 5.74
C TRP A 64 0.38 -5.26 4.72
N ALA A 65 1.14 -6.23 5.21
CA ALA A 65 1.86 -7.18 4.38
C ALA A 65 1.63 -8.59 4.89
N GLU A 66 1.44 -9.53 3.98
CA GLU A 66 1.30 -10.95 4.29
C GLU A 66 2.39 -11.77 3.58
N GLN A 67 2.89 -12.79 4.28
CA GLN A 67 3.83 -13.73 3.69
C GLN A 67 3.04 -14.79 2.91
N VAL A 68 3.35 -14.95 1.62
CA VAL A 68 2.61 -15.86 0.71
C VAL A 68 3.38 -17.12 0.33
N GLY A 69 4.58 -17.31 0.88
CA GLY A 69 5.45 -18.47 0.70
C GLY A 69 6.93 -18.08 0.82
N ASP A 70 7.86 -19.02 1.01
CA ASP A 70 9.34 -18.89 0.98
C ASP A 70 9.93 -17.47 0.86
N GLY A 71 9.76 -16.64 1.89
CA GLY A 71 10.25 -15.25 1.94
C GLY A 71 9.61 -14.24 0.96
N GLN A 72 8.56 -14.64 0.25
CA GLN A 72 7.72 -13.84 -0.63
C GLN A 72 6.63 -13.12 0.18
N TYR A 73 6.39 -11.85 -0.15
CA TYR A 73 5.41 -11.01 0.51
C TYR A 73 4.51 -10.31 -0.49
N GLU A 74 3.26 -10.13 -0.11
CA GLU A 74 2.30 -9.26 -0.78
C GLU A 74 1.99 -8.08 0.14
N LEU A 75 2.03 -6.87 -0.43
CA LEU A 75 1.61 -5.64 0.23
C LEU A 75 0.17 -5.34 -0.18
N PHE A 76 -0.67 -5.07 0.81
CA PHE A 76 -2.07 -4.74 0.64
C PHE A 76 -2.30 -3.29 1.06
N ILE A 77 -3.20 -2.63 0.32
CA ILE A 77 -3.65 -1.27 0.60
C ILE A 77 -5.18 -1.31 0.52
N GLY A 78 -5.84 -1.15 1.66
CA GLY A 78 -7.28 -0.90 1.74
C GLY A 78 -7.56 0.59 1.80
N ARG A 79 -8.68 1.04 1.24
CA ARG A 79 -9.17 2.42 1.27
C ARG A 79 -10.38 2.58 2.19
N GLY A 80 -10.62 3.80 2.63
CA GLY A 80 -11.77 4.24 3.41
C GLY A 80 -11.84 5.75 3.54
#